data_AF-D8MX46-F1
#
_entry.id   AF-D8MX46-F1
#
_cell.length_a   1.000
_cell.length_b   1.000
_cell.length_c   1.000
_cell.angle_alpha   90.00
_cell.angle_beta   90.00
_cell.angle_gamma   90.00
#
_symmetry.space_group_name_H-M   'P 1'
#
loop_
_entity.id
_entity.type
_entity.pdbx_description
1 polymer ?
#
loop_
_entity_poly.entity_id
_entity_poly.type
_entity_poly.pdbx_seq_one_letter_code
_entity_poly.pdbx_strand_id
1 'polypeptide(L)'
;MKKTQLIGLTLLTFSVAASVHAEEKRYISDELSTWVRSGPGDNFRLVGTLNAGEEVQLLQSNDSTHYAQIRDSNGRTTWIPESQLSQQPSLRTRVPQLEQQVKDLTDKLANIDGSWNQRTAEMQKKVAGSDGAINSLKDENQKLKNELVVAQKKVSAANVQLDDKQRTIIMQWFMYGGGVAGVGLLLGLLLPHMIPSRKKKDRWMN
;
A
#
# COMPACT_ATOMS: atom_id res chain seq x y z
N MET A 1 50.07 23.69 21.95
CA MET A 1 48.87 23.82 22.81
C MET A 1 47.96 24.90 22.21
N LYS A 2 46.83 24.47 21.62
CA LYS A 2 45.87 25.29 20.86
C LYS A 2 44.82 25.86 21.83
N LYS A 3 44.90 27.14 22.22
CA LYS A 3 43.94 27.74 23.19
C LYS A 3 43.49 29.19 22.91
N THR A 4 43.81 29.79 21.76
CA THR A 4 43.45 31.20 21.48
C THR A 4 42.40 31.40 20.38
N GLN A 5 41.85 30.34 19.80
CA GLN A 5 40.85 30.45 18.71
C GLN A 5 39.39 30.48 19.19
N LEU A 6 39.13 30.46 20.51
CA LEU A 6 37.77 30.35 21.07
C LEU A 6 37.15 31.66 21.55
N ILE A 7 37.87 32.79 21.50
CA ILE A 7 37.37 34.09 21.96
C ILE A 7 36.80 34.92 20.79
N GLY A 8 37.17 34.59 19.54
CA GLY A 8 36.64 35.27 18.35
C GLY A 8 35.23 34.84 17.93
N LEU A 9 34.72 33.71 18.43
CA LEU A 9 33.43 33.16 18.02
C LEU A 9 32.25 33.64 18.89
N THR A 10 32.50 34.28 20.03
CA THR A 10 31.44 34.77 20.93
C THR A 10 31.06 36.23 20.70
N LEU A 11 31.80 36.97 19.86
CA LEU A 11 31.46 38.36 19.53
C LEU A 11 30.55 38.52 18.30
N LEU A 12 30.24 37.43 17.60
CA LEU A 12 29.40 37.46 16.39
C LEU A 12 27.91 37.20 16.66
N THR A 13 27.48 37.08 17.92
CA THR A 13 26.10 36.74 18.30
C THR A 13 25.30 37.93 18.86
N PHE A 14 25.82 39.16 18.85
CA PHE A 14 25.16 40.30 19.50
C PHE A 14 24.91 41.52 18.60
N SER A 15 24.81 41.33 17.29
CA SER A 15 24.43 42.46 16.43
C SER A 15 23.54 41.95 15.31
N VAL A 16 22.24 41.88 15.58
CA VAL A 16 21.11 42.29 14.73
C VAL A 16 19.84 41.93 15.51
N ALA A 17 19.49 42.77 16.48
CA ALA A 17 18.10 42.96 16.87
C ALA A 17 17.63 44.22 16.13
N ALA A 18 17.58 44.15 14.81
CA ALA A 18 16.82 45.14 14.05
C ALA A 18 15.36 44.87 14.39
N SER A 19 14.76 45.77 15.17
CA SER A 19 13.33 45.86 15.36
C SER A 19 12.67 46.03 13.99
N VAL A 20 12.21 44.91 13.43
CA VAL A 20 11.30 44.89 12.29
C VAL A 20 10.00 45.50 12.81
N HIS A 21 9.84 46.81 12.64
CA HIS A 21 8.53 47.43 12.73
C HIS A 21 7.69 46.80 11.63
N ALA A 22 6.79 45.89 12.01
CA ALA A 22 5.85 45.26 11.12
C ALA A 22 4.98 46.37 10.52
N GLU A 23 5.18 46.63 9.23
CA GLU A 23 4.40 47.56 8.45
C GLU A 23 2.99 47.00 8.30
N GLU A 24 2.06 47.47 9.13
CA GLU A 24 0.68 46.95 9.16
C GLU A 24 -0.08 47.46 7.93
N LYS A 25 -0.16 46.60 6.93
CA LYS A 25 -0.94 46.84 5.70
C LYS A 25 -2.42 46.74 6.01
N ARG A 26 -3.20 47.73 5.58
CA ARG A 26 -4.66 47.74 5.65
C ARG A 26 -5.25 48.09 4.28
N TYR A 27 -6.52 47.79 4.09
CA TYR A 27 -7.24 48.03 2.85
C TYR A 27 -8.41 48.96 3.11
N ILE A 28 -8.81 49.74 2.12
CA ILE A 28 -10.03 50.57 2.22
C ILE A 28 -11.25 49.67 2.02
N SER A 29 -12.28 49.85 2.86
CA SER A 29 -13.54 49.11 2.77
C SER A 29 -14.20 49.24 1.39
N ASP A 30 -14.92 48.19 0.97
CA ASP A 30 -15.41 48.00 -0.39
C ASP A 30 -16.65 48.82 -0.76
N GLU A 31 -17.24 49.57 0.18
CA GLU A 31 -18.60 50.08 -0.01
C GLU A 31 -18.69 51.49 -0.64
N LEU A 32 -17.62 52.32 -0.61
CA LEU A 32 -17.61 53.62 -1.32
C LEU A 32 -16.21 54.28 -1.30
N SER A 33 -15.92 55.16 -2.26
CA SER A 33 -14.77 56.07 -2.17
C SER A 33 -14.84 56.88 -0.86
N THR A 34 -13.77 56.80 -0.08
CA THR A 34 -13.65 57.49 1.21
C THR A 34 -13.00 58.85 1.03
N TRP A 35 -13.40 59.80 1.87
CA TRP A 35 -12.73 61.09 1.95
C TRP A 35 -11.64 61.07 3.01
N VAL A 36 -10.46 61.57 2.64
CA VAL A 36 -9.31 61.67 3.55
C VAL A 36 -9.10 63.08 4.06
N ARG A 37 -8.65 63.19 5.31
CA ARG A 37 -8.50 64.44 6.05
C ARG A 37 -7.03 64.75 6.38
N SER A 38 -6.76 66.02 6.69
CA SER A 38 -5.41 66.47 7.07
C SER A 38 -5.02 66.16 8.52
N GLY A 39 -5.99 65.82 9.37
CA GLY A 39 -5.78 65.57 10.80
C GLY A 39 -6.81 64.61 11.39
N PRO A 40 -6.61 64.16 12.65
CA PRO A 40 -7.36 63.08 13.29
C PRO A 40 -8.72 63.53 13.83
N GLY A 41 -9.64 63.98 12.98
CA GLY A 41 -10.99 64.39 13.40
C GLY A 41 -11.82 65.05 12.31
N ASP A 42 -13.12 65.22 12.55
CA ASP A 42 -14.06 65.79 11.58
C ASP A 42 -13.85 67.28 11.28
N ASN A 43 -13.24 68.01 12.20
CA ASN A 43 -12.96 69.44 12.08
C ASN A 43 -11.80 69.75 11.11
N PHE A 44 -11.08 68.73 10.64
CA PHE A 44 -9.95 68.90 9.74
C PHE A 44 -10.41 68.91 8.28
N ARG A 45 -9.71 69.71 7.46
CA ARG A 45 -9.99 69.90 6.04
C ARG A 45 -9.87 68.58 5.28
N LEU A 46 -10.80 68.35 4.36
CA LEU A 46 -10.76 67.26 3.38
C LEU A 46 -9.63 67.54 2.37
N VAL A 47 -8.72 66.57 2.20
CA VAL A 47 -7.50 66.69 1.38
C VAL A 47 -7.61 65.86 0.11
N GLY A 48 -8.61 64.99 0.00
CA GLY A 48 -8.90 64.24 -1.22
C GLY A 48 -9.80 63.05 -0.96
N THR A 49 -9.83 62.15 -1.92
CA THR A 49 -10.54 60.87 -1.87
C THR A 49 -9.57 59.72 -2.10
N LEU A 50 -9.92 58.54 -1.57
CA LEU A 50 -9.28 57.28 -1.90
C LEU A 50 -10.31 56.28 -2.43
N ASN A 51 -9.86 55.36 -3.27
CA ASN A 51 -10.77 54.41 -3.91
C ASN A 51 -11.04 53.21 -2.98
N ALA A 52 -12.26 52.66 -3.08
CA ALA A 52 -12.60 51.43 -2.36
C ALA A 52 -11.66 50.28 -2.77
N GLY A 53 -11.12 49.57 -1.77
CA GLY A 53 -10.21 48.44 -1.98
C GLY A 53 -8.75 48.76 -2.25
N GLU A 54 -8.36 50.04 -2.17
CA GLU A 54 -6.96 50.47 -2.28
C GLU A 54 -6.12 49.99 -1.07
N GLU A 55 -4.88 49.58 -1.31
CA GLU A 55 -3.94 49.16 -0.26
C GLU A 55 -3.27 50.40 0.35
N VAL A 56 -3.34 50.51 1.68
CA VAL A 56 -2.78 51.62 2.45
C VAL A 56 -1.95 51.11 3.62
N GLN A 57 -0.86 51.81 3.93
CA GLN A 57 -0.05 51.50 5.10
C GLN A 57 -0.62 52.23 6.32
N LEU A 58 -0.93 51.52 7.39
CA LEU A 58 -1.26 52.16 8.66
C LEU A 58 0.02 52.67 9.33
N LEU A 59 0.02 53.95 9.69
CA LEU A 59 1.11 54.58 10.45
C LEU A 59 0.76 54.70 11.93
N GLN A 60 -0.44 55.18 12.24
CA GLN A 60 -0.88 55.41 13.62
C GLN A 60 -2.41 55.32 13.71
N SER A 61 -2.92 54.77 14.81
CA SER A 61 -4.34 54.86 15.19
C SER A 61 -4.52 55.86 16.32
N ASN A 62 -5.64 56.57 16.31
CA ASN A 62 -6.05 57.42 17.42
C ASN A 62 -7.39 56.92 17.96
N ASP A 63 -7.32 56.17 19.07
CA ASP A 63 -8.49 55.59 19.73
C ASP A 63 -9.47 56.65 20.25
N SER A 64 -9.00 57.88 20.55
CA SER A 64 -9.85 58.94 21.10
C SER A 64 -10.75 59.59 20.05
N THR A 65 -10.33 59.59 18.79
CA THR A 65 -11.10 60.19 17.68
C THR A 65 -11.59 59.14 16.68
N HIS A 66 -11.21 57.87 16.82
CA HIS A 66 -11.50 56.78 15.88
C HIS A 66 -10.98 57.06 14.46
N TYR A 67 -9.84 57.75 14.37
CA TYR A 67 -9.16 58.07 13.13
C TYR A 67 -7.80 57.39 13.05
N ALA A 68 -7.47 56.87 11.88
CA ALA A 68 -6.20 56.28 11.56
C ALA A 68 -5.43 57.14 10.58
N GLN A 69 -4.14 57.35 10.85
CA GLN A 69 -3.19 57.93 9.93
C GLN A 69 -2.68 56.85 8.99
N ILE A 70 -2.87 57.06 7.71
CA ILE A 70 -2.47 56.14 6.66
C ILE A 70 -1.50 56.81 5.69
N ARG A 71 -0.65 55.99 5.07
CA ARG A 71 0.13 56.35 3.89
C ARG A 71 -0.42 55.61 2.68
N ASP A 72 -0.81 56.39 1.69
CA ASP A 72 -1.27 55.91 0.39
C ASP A 72 -0.06 55.50 -0.50
N SER A 73 -0.31 54.73 -1.54
CA SER A 73 0.60 54.36 -2.63
C SER A 73 1.35 55.56 -3.25
N ASN A 74 0.72 56.73 -3.27
CA ASN A 74 1.31 57.99 -3.73
C ASN A 74 2.25 58.65 -2.70
N GLY A 75 2.52 58.00 -1.56
CA GLY A 75 3.35 58.53 -0.47
C GLY A 75 2.68 59.61 0.39
N ARG A 76 1.41 59.92 0.13
CA ARG A 76 0.64 60.92 0.88
C ARG A 76 0.26 60.38 2.25
N THR A 77 0.52 61.18 3.28
CA THR A 77 0.08 60.87 4.65
C THR A 77 -1.21 61.61 4.97
N THR A 78 -2.28 60.87 5.26
CA THR A 78 -3.61 61.42 5.50
C THR A 78 -4.35 60.65 6.59
N TRP A 79 -5.45 61.21 7.09
CA TRP A 79 -6.27 60.58 8.12
C TRP A 79 -7.61 60.10 7.56
N ILE A 80 -8.02 58.90 7.96
CA ILE A 80 -9.26 58.25 7.56
C ILE A 80 -9.96 57.67 8.80
N PRO A 81 -11.31 57.65 8.85
CA PRO A 81 -12.03 56.93 9.91
C PRO A 81 -11.65 55.44 9.95
N GLU A 82 -11.42 54.90 11.13
CA GLU A 82 -11.05 53.48 11.29
C GLU A 82 -12.12 52.51 10.80
N SER A 83 -13.40 52.91 10.88
CA SER A 83 -14.53 52.12 10.36
C SER A 83 -14.48 51.87 8.86
N GLN A 84 -13.66 52.64 8.13
CA GLN A 84 -13.48 52.53 6.69
C GLN A 84 -12.19 51.79 6.31
N LEU A 85 -11.41 51.34 7.30
CA LEU A 85 -10.25 50.46 7.11
C LEU A 85 -10.66 49.01 7.36
N SER A 86 -10.45 48.17 6.35
CA SER A 86 -10.58 46.73 6.41
C SER A 86 -9.21 46.09 6.56
N GLN A 87 -9.12 45.04 7.39
CA GLN A 87 -7.94 44.16 7.44
C GLN A 87 -7.91 43.16 6.28
N GLN A 88 -9.01 43.04 5.53
CA GLN A 88 -9.19 42.09 4.46
C GLN A 88 -9.12 42.77 3.08
N PRO A 89 -8.38 42.20 2.11
CA PRO A 89 -8.34 42.72 0.74
C PRO A 89 -9.72 42.72 0.08
N SER A 90 -9.90 43.65 -0.85
CA SER A 90 -11.19 43.94 -1.49
C SER A 90 -11.79 42.77 -2.26
N LEU A 91 -13.12 42.73 -2.28
CA LEU A 91 -13.95 41.84 -3.09
C LEU A 91 -13.59 41.97 -4.57
N ARG A 92 -13.19 43.16 -5.03
CA ARG A 92 -12.74 43.40 -6.41
C ARG A 92 -11.53 42.54 -6.81
N THR A 93 -10.62 42.27 -5.88
CA THR A 93 -9.47 41.39 -6.11
C THR A 93 -9.82 39.93 -5.81
N ARG A 94 -10.71 39.67 -4.84
CA ARG A 94 -11.10 38.31 -4.44
C ARG A 94 -12.02 37.62 -5.42
N VAL A 95 -12.99 38.31 -6.03
CA VAL A 95 -13.96 37.72 -6.97
C VAL A 95 -13.28 37.00 -8.15
N PRO A 96 -12.38 37.63 -8.94
CA PRO A 96 -11.72 36.93 -10.04
C PRO A 96 -10.84 35.77 -9.57
N GLN A 97 -10.22 35.88 -8.39
CA GLN A 97 -9.43 34.78 -7.81
C GLN A 97 -10.32 33.60 -7.38
N LEU A 98 -11.47 33.88 -6.77
CA LEU A 98 -12.44 32.88 -6.34
C LEU A 98 -13.10 32.21 -7.55
N GLU A 99 -13.45 32.96 -8.59
CA GLU A 99 -13.94 32.41 -9.86
C GLU A 99 -12.91 31.48 -10.52
N GLN A 100 -11.63 31.88 -10.52
CA GLN A 100 -10.56 31.05 -11.05
C GLN A 100 -10.36 29.77 -10.21
N GLN A 101 -10.50 29.85 -8.89
CA GLN A 101 -10.44 28.68 -8.01
C GLN A 101 -11.62 27.72 -8.26
N VAL A 102 -12.84 28.24 -8.42
CA VAL A 102 -14.01 27.41 -8.76
C VAL A 102 -13.80 26.71 -10.10
N LYS A 103 -13.25 27.40 -11.10
CA LYS A 103 -12.93 26.80 -12.39
C LYS A 103 -11.90 25.68 -12.25
N ASP A 104 -10.77 25.93 -11.58
CA ASP A 104 -9.70 24.93 -11.39
C ASP A 104 -10.19 23.71 -10.60
N LEU A 105 -10.99 23.91 -9.56
CA LEU A 105 -11.60 22.83 -8.78
C LEU A 105 -12.60 22.02 -9.61
N THR A 106 -13.39 22.68 -10.46
CA THR A 106 -14.34 22.01 -11.37
C THR A 106 -13.58 21.17 -12.41
N ASP A 107 -12.53 21.72 -13.01
CA ASP A 107 -11.69 21.02 -13.99
C ASP A 107 -11.00 19.78 -13.35
N LYS A 108 -10.55 19.90 -12.09
CA LYS A 108 -9.99 18.78 -11.32
C LYS A 108 -11.03 17.69 -11.05
N LEU A 109 -12.24 18.05 -10.63
CA LEU A 109 -13.34 17.10 -10.39
C LEU A 109 -13.71 16.33 -11.67
N ALA A 110 -13.84 17.03 -12.81
CA ALA A 110 -14.15 16.40 -14.08
C ALA A 110 -13.08 15.39 -14.53
N ASN A 111 -11.79 15.71 -14.32
CA ASN A 111 -10.69 14.80 -14.61
C ASN A 111 -10.69 13.58 -13.67
N ILE A 112 -10.99 13.81 -12.39
CA ILE A 112 -11.13 12.75 -11.38
C ILE A 112 -12.22 11.77 -11.79
N ASP A 113 -13.42 12.24 -12.16
CA ASP A 113 -14.54 11.39 -12.59
C ASP A 113 -14.20 10.53 -13.81
N GLY A 114 -13.51 11.11 -14.81
CA GLY A 114 -13.02 10.36 -15.97
C GLY A 114 -12.05 9.24 -15.57
N SER A 115 -11.09 9.54 -14.69
CA SER A 115 -10.10 8.56 -14.21
C SER A 115 -10.72 7.45 -13.36
N TRP A 116 -11.74 7.76 -12.55
CA TRP A 116 -12.45 6.79 -11.72
C TRP A 116 -13.28 5.83 -12.56
N ASN A 117 -14.00 6.33 -13.56
CA ASN A 117 -14.77 5.49 -14.47
C ASN A 117 -13.84 4.53 -15.23
N GLN A 118 -12.68 5.02 -15.70
CA GLN A 118 -11.71 4.16 -16.36
C GLN A 118 -11.14 3.10 -15.41
N ARG A 119 -10.70 3.49 -14.20
CA ARG A 119 -10.16 2.55 -13.21
C ARG A 119 -11.18 1.52 -12.76
N THR A 120 -12.45 1.90 -12.64
CA THR A 120 -13.53 0.98 -12.27
C THR A 120 -13.76 -0.04 -13.38
N ALA A 121 -13.80 0.40 -14.66
CA ALA A 121 -13.91 -0.50 -15.79
C ALA A 121 -12.70 -1.46 -15.91
N GLU A 122 -11.48 -0.96 -15.72
CA GLU A 122 -10.26 -1.78 -15.70
C GLU A 122 -10.26 -2.79 -14.54
N MET A 123 -10.66 -2.36 -13.35
CA MET A 123 -10.80 -3.25 -12.18
C MET A 123 -11.81 -4.35 -12.44
N GLN A 124 -12.97 -4.00 -12.97
CA GLN A 124 -14.03 -4.96 -13.28
C GLN A 124 -13.58 -5.98 -14.34
N LYS A 125 -12.85 -5.52 -15.37
CA LYS A 125 -12.22 -6.41 -16.36
C LYS A 125 -11.17 -7.33 -15.74
N LYS A 126 -10.35 -6.82 -14.79
CA LYS A 126 -9.33 -7.61 -14.11
C LYS A 126 -9.92 -8.67 -13.20
N VAL A 127 -10.99 -8.33 -12.47
CA VAL A 127 -11.73 -9.28 -11.62
C VAL A 127 -12.34 -10.37 -12.49
N ALA A 128 -13.07 -10.00 -13.55
CA ALA A 128 -13.66 -10.97 -14.47
C ALA A 128 -12.61 -11.91 -15.11
N GLY A 129 -11.44 -11.38 -15.49
CA GLY A 129 -10.33 -12.18 -16.00
C GLY A 129 -9.73 -13.11 -14.95
N SER A 130 -9.61 -12.64 -13.70
CA SER A 130 -9.09 -13.43 -12.59
C SER A 130 -10.04 -14.55 -12.20
N ASP A 131 -11.35 -14.30 -12.17
CA ASP A 131 -12.38 -15.31 -11.92
C ASP A 131 -12.36 -16.41 -12.98
N GLY A 132 -12.15 -16.04 -14.25
CA GLY A 132 -11.96 -17.00 -15.35
C GLY A 132 -10.75 -17.91 -15.13
N ALA A 133 -9.59 -17.33 -14.78
CA ALA A 133 -8.37 -18.09 -14.50
C ALA A 133 -8.49 -18.97 -13.25
N ILE A 134 -9.17 -18.49 -12.20
CA ILE A 134 -9.42 -19.25 -10.97
C ILE A 134 -10.30 -20.46 -11.30
N ASN A 135 -11.36 -20.29 -12.08
CA ASN A 135 -12.23 -21.38 -12.49
C ASN A 135 -11.49 -22.40 -13.36
N SER A 136 -10.67 -21.97 -14.33
CA SER A 136 -9.89 -22.90 -15.14
C SER A 136 -8.87 -23.69 -14.31
N LEU A 137 -8.17 -23.03 -13.37
CA LEU A 137 -7.22 -23.68 -12.48
C LEU A 137 -7.91 -24.65 -11.50
N LYS A 138 -9.13 -24.33 -11.08
CA LYS A 138 -9.96 -25.22 -10.25
C LYS A 138 -10.36 -26.47 -11.03
N ASP A 139 -10.81 -26.31 -12.27
CA ASP A 139 -11.17 -27.43 -13.14
C ASP A 139 -9.97 -28.32 -13.46
N GLU A 140 -8.80 -27.73 -13.72
CA GLU A 140 -7.56 -28.46 -13.96
C GLU A 140 -7.09 -29.22 -12.71
N ASN A 141 -7.15 -28.59 -11.53
CA ASN A 141 -6.88 -29.28 -10.26
C ASN A 141 -7.83 -30.46 -10.02
N GLN A 142 -9.11 -30.30 -10.35
CA GLN A 142 -10.10 -31.38 -10.23
C GLN A 142 -9.75 -32.54 -11.17
N LYS A 143 -9.38 -32.25 -12.43
CA LYS A 143 -8.93 -33.26 -13.40
C LYS A 143 -7.68 -33.99 -12.95
N LEU A 144 -6.64 -33.26 -12.53
CA LEU A 144 -5.39 -33.84 -12.04
C LEU A 144 -5.61 -34.72 -10.80
N LYS A 145 -6.49 -34.32 -9.87
CA LYS A 145 -6.88 -35.18 -8.73
C LYS A 145 -7.54 -36.47 -9.20
N ASN A 146 -8.44 -36.41 -10.17
CA ASN A 146 -9.08 -37.61 -10.72
C ASN A 146 -8.06 -38.52 -11.43
N GLU A 147 -7.15 -37.95 -12.19
CA GLU A 147 -6.06 -38.69 -12.86
C GLU A 147 -5.13 -39.36 -11.85
N LEU A 148 -4.76 -38.68 -10.76
CA LEU A 148 -3.98 -39.26 -9.67
C LEU A 148 -4.70 -40.45 -9.03
N VAL A 149 -6.00 -40.34 -8.78
CA VAL A 149 -6.80 -41.45 -8.24
C VAL A 149 -6.82 -42.64 -9.21
N VAL A 150 -6.98 -42.39 -10.51
CA VAL A 150 -6.96 -43.44 -11.54
C VAL A 150 -5.58 -44.09 -11.64
N ALA A 151 -4.50 -43.29 -11.65
CA ALA A 151 -3.13 -43.79 -11.69
C ALA A 151 -2.82 -44.65 -10.45
N GLN A 152 -3.20 -44.19 -9.25
CA GLN A 152 -3.04 -44.93 -8.00
C GLN A 152 -3.80 -46.27 -8.04
N LYS A 153 -5.03 -46.28 -8.56
CA LYS A 153 -5.81 -47.51 -8.75
C LYS A 153 -5.14 -48.47 -9.73
N LYS A 154 -4.60 -47.96 -10.85
CA LYS A 154 -3.85 -48.78 -11.82
C LYS A 154 -2.60 -49.39 -11.19
N VAL A 155 -1.83 -48.62 -10.43
CA VAL A 155 -0.64 -49.12 -9.71
C VAL A 155 -1.04 -50.19 -8.70
N SER A 156 -2.11 -49.96 -7.94
CA SER A 156 -2.61 -50.93 -6.96
C SER A 156 -3.10 -52.22 -7.64
N ALA A 157 -3.84 -52.11 -8.75
CA ALA A 157 -4.29 -53.26 -9.53
C ALA A 157 -3.13 -54.02 -10.18
N ALA A 158 -2.11 -53.32 -10.67
CA ALA A 158 -0.90 -53.94 -11.21
C ALA A 158 -0.12 -54.69 -10.12
N ASN A 159 -0.01 -54.12 -8.91
CA ASN A 159 0.61 -54.80 -7.77
C ASN A 159 -0.17 -56.05 -7.34
N VAL A 160 -1.50 -56.00 -7.34
CA VAL A 160 -2.34 -57.18 -7.07
C VAL A 160 -2.15 -58.26 -8.14
N GLN A 161 -2.09 -57.89 -9.42
CA GLN A 161 -1.80 -58.84 -10.50
C GLN A 161 -0.40 -59.45 -10.39
N LEU A 162 0.57 -58.70 -9.87
CA LEU A 162 1.91 -59.24 -9.59
C LEU A 162 1.88 -60.26 -8.43
N ASP A 163 1.11 -60.03 -7.37
CA ASP A 163 0.96 -61.00 -6.26
C ASP A 163 0.27 -62.29 -6.72
N ASP A 164 -0.77 -62.19 -7.55
CA ASP A 164 -1.51 -63.36 -8.07
C ASP A 164 -0.65 -64.23 -9.00
N LYS A 165 0.20 -63.60 -9.83
CA LYS A 165 1.19 -64.33 -10.63
C LYS A 165 2.25 -65.00 -9.75
N GLN A 166 2.70 -64.35 -8.67
CA GLN A 166 3.65 -64.94 -7.74
C GLN A 166 3.05 -66.13 -6.97
N ARG A 167 1.78 -66.07 -6.54
CA ARG A 167 1.08 -67.20 -5.91
C ARG A 167 0.98 -68.42 -6.82
N THR A 168 0.71 -68.21 -8.10
CA THR A 168 0.63 -69.30 -9.10
C THR A 168 2.00 -69.97 -9.31
N ILE A 169 3.09 -69.20 -9.35
CA ILE A 169 4.46 -69.72 -9.52
C ILE A 169 4.92 -70.50 -8.27
N ILE A 170 4.58 -70.04 -7.06
CA ILE A 170 4.94 -70.73 -5.81
C ILE A 170 4.20 -72.06 -5.66
N MET A 171 2.91 -72.12 -6.01
CA MET A 171 2.14 -73.38 -5.94
C MET A 171 2.71 -74.46 -6.87
N GLN A 172 3.20 -74.07 -8.05
CA GLN A 172 3.78 -75.02 -9.00
C GLN A 172 5.05 -75.69 -8.43
N TRP A 173 5.97 -74.91 -7.87
CA TRP A 173 7.19 -75.45 -7.26
C TRP A 173 6.93 -76.24 -5.97
N PHE A 174 5.98 -75.81 -5.14
CA PHE A 174 5.59 -76.55 -3.94
C PHE A 174 4.95 -77.90 -4.28
N MET A 175 4.12 -77.98 -5.32
CA MET A 175 3.50 -79.22 -5.78
C MET A 175 4.54 -80.21 -6.32
N TYR A 176 5.53 -79.74 -7.11
CA TYR A 176 6.63 -80.60 -7.57
C TYR A 176 7.54 -81.03 -6.41
N GLY A 177 7.89 -80.13 -5.49
CA GLY A 177 8.73 -80.44 -4.32
C GLY A 177 8.06 -81.42 -3.36
N GLY A 178 6.78 -81.21 -3.04
CA GLY A 178 5.98 -82.09 -2.18
C GLY A 178 5.75 -83.46 -2.81
N GLY A 179 5.50 -83.52 -4.13
CA GLY A 179 5.35 -84.78 -4.86
C GLY A 179 6.63 -85.62 -4.83
N VAL A 180 7.80 -85.01 -5.10
CA VAL A 180 9.08 -85.72 -5.06
C VAL A 180 9.44 -86.16 -3.65
N ALA A 181 9.21 -85.33 -2.63
CA ALA A 181 9.46 -85.70 -1.23
C ALA A 181 8.55 -86.86 -0.77
N GLY A 182 7.27 -86.85 -1.16
CA GLY A 182 6.34 -87.93 -0.85
C GLY A 182 6.72 -89.27 -1.48
N VAL A 183 7.10 -89.26 -2.77
CA VAL A 183 7.58 -90.46 -3.47
C VAL A 183 8.92 -90.94 -2.88
N GLY A 184 9.83 -90.02 -2.57
CA GLY A 184 11.12 -90.33 -1.95
C GLY A 184 10.97 -90.96 -0.57
N LEU A 185 10.03 -90.49 0.25
CA LEU A 185 9.73 -91.06 1.56
C LEU A 185 9.08 -92.44 1.43
N LEU A 186 8.12 -92.61 0.51
CA LEU A 186 7.52 -93.91 0.25
C LEU A 186 8.57 -94.94 -0.17
N LEU A 187 9.43 -94.61 -1.13
CA LEU A 187 10.51 -95.50 -1.56
C LEU A 187 11.54 -95.73 -0.44
N GLY A 188 11.91 -94.69 0.31
CA GLY A 188 12.85 -94.77 1.43
C GLY A 188 12.35 -95.63 2.60
N LEU A 189 11.03 -95.72 2.80
CA LEU A 189 10.41 -96.58 3.81
C LEU A 189 10.15 -98.00 3.29
N LEU A 190 9.82 -98.17 2.00
CA LEU A 190 9.53 -99.48 1.41
C LEU A 190 10.81 -100.29 1.14
N LEU A 191 11.87 -99.62 0.65
CA LEU A 191 13.14 -100.28 0.27
C LEU A 191 13.80 -101.04 1.43
N PRO A 192 13.88 -100.53 2.67
CA PRO A 192 14.46 -101.25 3.81
C PRO A 192 13.70 -102.51 4.20
N HIS A 193 12.40 -102.58 3.91
CA HIS A 193 11.57 -103.70 4.33
C HIS A 193 11.67 -104.90 3.37
N MET A 194 12.03 -104.66 2.10
CA MET A 194 12.20 -105.72 1.10
C MET A 194 13.63 -106.25 1.00
N ILE A 195 14.61 -105.62 1.64
CA ILE A 195 16.01 -106.05 1.60
C ILE A 195 16.31 -106.88 2.88
N PRO A 196 16.58 -108.20 2.77
CA PRO A 196 16.85 -109.02 3.94
C PRO A 196 18.16 -108.61 4.63
N SER A 197 18.07 -108.36 5.95
CA SER A 197 19.18 -107.95 6.80
C SER A 197 20.31 -108.99 6.81
N ARG A 198 21.54 -108.53 6.54
CA ARG A 198 22.75 -109.34 6.72
C ARG A 198 23.05 -109.50 8.20
N LYS A 199 22.83 -110.71 8.73
CA LYS A 199 23.32 -111.11 10.05
C LYS A 199 24.84 -111.04 10.06
N LYS A 200 25.43 -110.18 10.90
CA LYS A 200 26.77 -110.40 11.44
C LYS A 200 26.64 -111.01 12.82
N LYS A 201 27.24 -112.18 13.00
CA LYS A 201 27.71 -112.65 14.29
C LYS A 201 29.08 -113.25 14.07
N ASP A 202 30.07 -112.57 14.63
CA ASP A 202 31.43 -113.05 14.83
C ASP A 202 31.42 -114.38 15.57
N ARG A 203 32.34 -115.28 15.23
CA ARG A 203 33.17 -116.01 16.22
C ARG A 203 34.32 -116.78 15.57
N TRP A 204 35.40 -116.73 16.33
CA TRP A 204 36.82 -117.06 16.15
C TRP A 204 37.15 -118.54 16.46
N MET A 205 38.37 -118.95 16.07
CA MET A 205 39.10 -120.23 16.28
C MET A 205 38.62 -121.42 15.43
N ASN A 206 39.46 -122.19 14.72
CA ASN A 206 40.91 -122.47 14.75
C ASN A 206 41.47 -122.51 13.32
#